data_AF-A0A947HDJ8-F1
#
_entry.id   AF-A0A947HDJ8-F1
#
_cell.length_a   1.000
_cell.length_b   1.000
_cell.length_c   1.000
_cell.angle_alpha   90.00
_cell.angle_beta   90.00
_cell.angle_gamma   90.00
#
_symmetry.space_group_name_H-M   'P 1'
#
loop_
_entity.id
_entity.type
_entity.pdbx_description
1 polymer ?
#
loop_
_entity_poly.entity_id
_entity_poly.type
_entity_poly.pdbx_seq_one_letter_code
_entity_poly.pdbx_strand_id
1 'polypeptide(L)'
;MSARLLAGLIAGLLAFGHFLPVAAAELHAALYVGYPMEGLEPVVLVDPDSQKLIPPSREFRSAQDFFQKSLPLSSELELFQNGEVKNLFTSGPYQFSQDRCTGSGLFQGQFKHSDKSLMPLLAFSSTFPGPRKYPGAYPSQRFDQIARQLTLETYQKRGVKAAQLKQLRIRKILPFALDNGASIQFAVSSVIGSGASACPSHSLLLVVEKVGRRYVRRLEKYRADQGKGACFAYDFLSSFATGPSVDKILIQGSSRTARWYEILQRQNLGAYKTLYTGGGRSCQRL
;
A
#
# COMPACT_ATOMS: atom_id res chain seq x y z
N MET A 1 30.23 -16.67 72.20
CA MET A 1 29.64 -15.38 72.65
C MET A 1 30.16 -14.32 71.70
N SER A 2 29.40 -13.57 70.91
CA SER A 2 27.96 -13.41 70.78
C SER A 2 27.65 -12.92 69.37
N ALA A 3 26.55 -13.42 68.81
CA ALA A 3 25.89 -12.86 67.65
C ALA A 3 25.33 -11.46 67.96
N ARG A 4 25.01 -10.73 66.88
CA ARG A 4 24.21 -9.50 66.82
C ARG A 4 25.00 -8.20 67.03
N LEU A 5 25.51 -7.66 65.93
CA LEU A 5 25.34 -6.24 65.63
C LEU A 5 25.38 -6.04 64.11
N LEU A 6 24.19 -5.79 63.57
CA LEU A 6 23.90 -4.95 62.40
C LEU A 6 24.66 -5.31 61.11
N ALA A 7 24.15 -6.14 60.19
CA ALA A 7 22.80 -6.07 59.61
C ALA A 7 22.33 -4.61 59.40
N GLY A 8 23.14 -3.82 58.69
CA GLY A 8 22.83 -2.41 58.44
C GLY A 8 23.64 -1.77 57.31
N LEU A 9 24.19 -2.54 56.36
CA LEU A 9 24.97 -1.96 55.25
C LEU A 9 24.86 -2.70 53.90
N ILE A 10 23.89 -3.60 53.75
CA ILE A 10 23.62 -4.30 52.46
C ILE A 10 22.17 -4.08 51.98
N ALA A 11 21.34 -3.37 52.75
CA ALA A 11 19.96 -3.03 52.38
C ALA A 11 19.77 -1.59 51.86
N GLY A 12 20.87 -0.85 51.60
CA GLY A 12 20.85 0.55 51.16
C GLY A 12 21.23 0.79 49.69
N LEU A 13 21.55 -0.26 48.93
CA LEU A 13 21.91 -0.18 47.50
C LEU A 13 20.97 -0.96 46.57
N LEU A 14 19.82 -1.39 47.11
CA LEU A 14 18.71 -1.99 46.36
C LEU A 14 17.49 -1.06 46.23
N ALA A 15 17.64 0.22 46.59
CA ALA A 15 16.57 1.20 46.61
C ALA A 15 16.88 2.44 45.76
N PHE A 16 17.27 2.25 44.49
CA PHE A 16 16.94 3.17 43.41
C PHE A 16 16.72 2.37 42.12
N GLY A 17 15.81 1.40 42.22
CA GLY A 17 14.99 1.03 41.09
C GLY A 17 14.10 2.21 40.76
N HIS A 18 14.42 2.93 39.69
CA HIS A 18 13.47 3.42 38.71
C HIS A 18 14.24 3.63 37.40
N PHE A 19 14.76 2.53 36.83
CA PHE A 19 14.54 2.38 35.40
C PHE A 19 13.03 2.31 35.25
N LEU A 20 12.40 3.49 35.13
CA LEU A 20 11.20 3.58 34.33
C LEU A 20 11.58 2.80 33.06
N PRO A 21 10.85 1.73 32.66
CA PRO A 21 10.83 1.47 31.25
C PRO A 21 10.42 2.82 30.69
N VAL A 22 11.32 3.50 29.97
CA VAL A 22 10.87 4.46 28.98
C VAL A 22 9.94 3.58 28.18
N ALA A 23 8.64 3.70 28.45
CA ALA A 23 7.62 3.02 27.69
C ALA A 23 8.02 3.42 26.29
N ALA A 24 8.56 2.46 25.53
CA ALA A 24 8.92 2.69 24.16
C ALA A 24 7.58 3.11 23.60
N ALA A 25 7.41 4.42 23.39
CA ALA A 25 6.15 4.95 22.92
C ALA A 25 5.84 4.09 21.71
N GLU A 26 4.79 3.27 21.76
CA GLU A 26 4.60 2.23 20.76
C GLU A 26 4.37 2.96 19.45
N LEU A 27 5.45 3.13 18.70
CA LEU A 27 5.45 3.87 17.46
C LEU A 27 4.54 3.07 16.55
N HIS A 28 3.49 3.72 16.07
CA HIS A 28 2.48 3.04 15.28
C HIS A 28 3.18 2.40 14.09
N ALA A 29 2.88 1.13 13.88
CA ALA A 29 3.42 0.44 12.74
C ALA A 29 2.90 1.08 11.45
N ALA A 30 3.76 1.28 10.45
CA ALA A 30 3.42 2.01 9.24
C ALA A 30 3.62 1.16 7.98
N LEU A 31 2.69 1.30 7.03
CA LEU A 31 2.88 0.86 5.65
C LEU A 31 3.08 2.10 4.79
N TYR A 32 4.10 2.02 3.95
CA TYR A 32 4.53 3.05 3.03
C TYR A 32 4.41 2.59 1.58
N VAL A 33 4.31 3.55 0.66
CA VAL A 33 4.42 3.32 -0.78
C VAL A 33 5.59 4.14 -1.33
N GLY A 34 6.59 3.45 -1.88
CA GLY A 34 7.75 4.03 -2.52
C GLY A 34 7.49 4.30 -3.99
N TYR A 35 7.60 5.56 -4.37
CA TYR A 35 7.57 6.03 -5.75
C TYR A 35 9.00 6.39 -6.18
N PRO A 36 9.59 5.69 -7.16
CA PRO A 36 11.00 5.84 -7.55
C PRO A 36 11.49 7.28 -7.81
N MET A 37 10.58 8.18 -8.17
CA MET A 37 10.88 9.58 -8.48
C MET A 37 10.24 10.60 -7.51
N GLU A 38 9.41 10.15 -6.56
CA GLU A 38 8.76 11.06 -5.61
C GLU A 38 9.26 10.87 -4.17
N GLY A 39 9.69 9.65 -3.81
CA GLY A 39 10.08 9.29 -2.45
C GLY A 39 9.13 8.26 -1.82
N LEU A 40 9.16 8.19 -0.49
CA LEU A 40 8.42 7.19 0.29
C LEU A 40 7.24 7.85 1.02
N GLU A 41 6.02 7.53 0.61
CA GLU A 41 4.78 8.10 1.15
C GLU A 41 4.20 7.18 2.24
N PRO A 42 3.97 7.66 3.47
CA PRO A 42 3.21 6.90 4.46
C PRO A 42 1.74 6.83 4.06
N VAL A 43 1.18 5.63 4.09
CA VAL A 43 -0.19 5.37 3.61
C VAL A 43 -1.14 5.02 4.74
N VAL A 44 -0.68 4.22 5.69
CA VAL A 44 -1.52 3.73 6.79
C VAL A 44 -0.67 3.49 8.03
N LEU A 45 -1.29 3.68 9.18
CA LEU A 45 -0.74 3.32 10.49
C LEU A 45 -1.61 2.21 11.11
N VAL A 46 -1.00 1.36 11.92
CA VAL A 46 -1.70 0.43 12.81
C VAL A 46 -1.74 1.07 14.18
N ASP A 47 -2.96 1.33 14.65
CA ASP A 47 -3.22 1.73 16.03
C ASP A 47 -2.78 0.59 16.98
N PRO A 48 -1.83 0.83 17.89
CA PRO A 48 -1.22 -0.23 18.69
C PRO A 48 -2.26 -0.92 19.61
N ASP A 49 -3.19 -0.15 20.16
CA ASP A 49 -4.18 -0.66 21.12
C ASP A 49 -5.29 -1.48 20.45
N SER A 50 -5.86 -0.95 19.37
CA SER A 50 -7.02 -1.54 18.71
C SER A 50 -6.69 -2.41 17.50
N GLN A 51 -5.43 -2.40 17.06
CA GLN A 51 -4.96 -3.04 15.83
C GLN A 51 -5.70 -2.57 14.57
N LYS A 52 -6.36 -1.40 14.65
CA LYS A 52 -7.11 -0.81 13.55
C LYS A 52 -6.17 -0.06 12.61
N LEU A 53 -6.53 -0.07 11.33
CA LEU A 53 -5.87 0.71 10.30
C LEU A 53 -6.38 2.15 10.33
N ILE A 54 -5.49 3.11 10.57
CA ILE A 54 -5.81 4.54 10.64
C ILE A 54 -4.99 5.33 9.62
N PRO A 55 -5.49 6.47 9.10
CA PRO A 55 -4.71 7.31 8.22
C PRO A 55 -3.60 8.03 8.99
N PRO A 56 -2.45 8.31 8.34
CA PRO A 56 -1.49 9.23 8.93
C PRO A 56 -2.08 10.63 9.08
N SER A 57 -1.50 11.44 9.98
CA SER A 57 -1.96 12.81 10.21
C SER A 57 -1.93 13.62 8.90
N ARG A 58 -2.94 14.48 8.72
CA ARG A 58 -2.98 15.47 7.62
C ARG A 58 -2.25 16.76 7.97
N GLU A 59 -1.97 16.98 9.25
CA GLU A 59 -1.17 18.10 9.70
C GLU A 59 0.31 17.74 9.56
N PHE A 60 1.02 18.48 8.71
CA PHE A 60 2.40 18.17 8.37
C PHE A 60 3.34 18.17 9.57
N ARG A 61 3.22 19.12 10.51
CA ARG A 61 4.11 19.17 11.68
C ARG A 61 3.97 17.91 12.53
N SER A 62 2.73 17.56 12.87
CA SER A 62 2.40 16.33 13.59
C SER A 62 2.86 15.07 12.84
N ALA A 63 2.70 15.03 11.51
CA ALA A 63 3.20 13.93 10.69
C ALA A 63 4.73 13.86 10.67
N GLN A 64 5.41 14.99 10.49
CA GLN A 64 6.87 15.11 10.45
C GLN A 64 7.48 14.66 11.78
N ASP A 65 6.96 15.14 12.91
CA ASP A 65 7.44 14.77 14.24
C ASP A 65 7.29 13.27 14.50
N PHE A 66 6.17 12.68 14.08
CA PHE A 66 5.92 11.26 14.21
C PHE A 66 6.83 10.42 13.30
N PHE A 67 6.88 10.75 12.00
CA PHE A 67 7.54 9.94 11.00
C PHE A 67 9.07 10.06 11.05
N GLN A 68 9.61 11.24 11.35
CA GLN A 68 11.06 11.41 11.49
C GLN A 68 11.63 10.66 12.70
N LYS A 69 10.81 10.48 13.76
CA LYS A 69 11.15 9.61 14.90
C LYS A 69 11.02 8.13 14.55
N SER A 70 9.99 7.76 13.77
CA SER A 70 9.69 6.37 13.42
C SER A 70 10.62 5.79 12.36
N LEU A 71 11.13 6.62 11.46
CA LEU A 71 12.09 6.23 10.43
C LEU A 71 13.21 7.29 10.38
N PRO A 72 14.29 7.10 11.16
CA PRO A 72 15.43 8.02 11.20
C PRO A 72 16.09 8.20 9.84
N LEU A 73 16.84 9.28 9.66
CA LEU A 73 17.63 9.54 8.45
C LEU A 73 18.64 8.41 8.18
N SER A 74 18.85 8.11 6.91
CA SER A 74 19.75 7.05 6.42
C SER A 74 19.35 5.63 6.84
N SER A 75 18.11 5.42 7.28
CA SER A 75 17.56 4.08 7.52
C SER A 75 17.29 3.41 6.18
N GLU A 76 17.63 2.14 6.06
CA GLU A 76 17.31 1.34 4.88
C GLU A 76 15.98 0.61 5.07
N LEU A 77 15.14 0.64 4.03
CA LEU A 77 13.88 -0.10 3.96
C LEU A 77 13.87 -0.98 2.72
N GLU A 78 13.49 -2.24 2.93
CA GLU A 78 13.17 -3.13 1.83
C GLU A 78 11.86 -2.71 1.14
N LEU A 79 11.89 -2.72 -0.18
CA LEU A 79 10.76 -2.37 -1.03
C LEU A 79 10.22 -3.61 -1.73
N PHE A 80 8.93 -3.88 -1.53
CA PHE A 80 8.29 -5.13 -1.90
C PHE A 80 7.27 -4.98 -3.02
N GLN A 81 7.23 -5.99 -3.89
CA GLN A 81 6.13 -6.25 -4.80
C GLN A 81 5.64 -7.68 -4.60
N ASN A 82 4.36 -7.84 -4.22
CA ASN A 82 3.72 -9.13 -4.00
C ASN A 82 4.47 -10.08 -3.04
N GLY A 83 5.25 -9.53 -2.10
CA GLY A 83 6.07 -10.29 -1.15
C GLY A 83 7.53 -10.47 -1.55
N GLU A 84 7.92 -10.10 -2.78
CA GLU A 84 9.33 -10.11 -3.21
C GLU A 84 9.99 -8.76 -2.95
N VAL A 85 11.19 -8.77 -2.38
CA VAL A 85 12.07 -7.60 -2.36
C VAL A 85 12.47 -7.28 -3.80
N LYS A 86 12.14 -6.08 -4.26
CA LYS A 86 12.50 -5.57 -5.59
C LYS A 86 13.55 -4.48 -5.55
N ASN A 87 13.69 -3.80 -4.41
CA ASN A 87 14.57 -2.65 -4.28
C ASN A 87 14.83 -2.33 -2.80
N LEU A 88 15.71 -1.38 -2.55
CA LEU A 88 15.94 -0.78 -1.24
C LEU A 88 15.71 0.73 -1.33
N PHE A 89 15.25 1.33 -0.25
CA PHE A 89 15.13 2.77 -0.09
C PHE A 89 15.94 3.22 1.12
N THR A 90 16.85 4.16 0.92
CA THR A 90 17.57 4.84 2.00
C THR A 90 16.84 6.13 2.32
N SER A 91 16.35 6.26 3.56
CA SER A 91 15.55 7.39 4.00
C SER A 91 16.37 8.68 4.09
N GLY A 92 15.76 9.77 3.67
CA GLY A 92 16.21 11.14 3.86
C GLY A 92 15.16 11.92 4.65
N PRO A 93 15.18 13.25 4.59
CA PRO A 93 14.30 14.10 5.39
C PRO A 93 12.83 13.95 4.99
N TYR A 94 11.95 14.02 5.99
CA TYR A 94 10.51 14.11 5.77
C TYR A 94 10.10 15.53 5.35
N GLN A 95 9.40 15.66 4.23
CA GLN A 95 9.07 16.93 3.61
C GLN A 95 7.64 16.98 3.08
N PHE A 96 7.14 18.19 2.85
CA PHE A 96 5.91 18.40 2.10
C PHE A 96 6.06 17.87 0.69
N SER A 97 5.03 17.15 0.21
CA SER A 97 5.15 16.40 -1.04
C SER A 97 5.18 17.27 -2.32
N GLN A 98 4.77 18.55 -2.22
CA GLN A 98 4.79 19.60 -3.25
C GLN A 98 4.04 20.84 -2.76
N ASP A 99 4.33 22.02 -3.33
CA ASP A 99 3.55 23.24 -3.09
C ASP A 99 2.07 23.02 -3.44
N ARG A 100 1.16 23.47 -2.56
CA ARG A 100 -0.32 23.38 -2.71
C ARG A 100 -0.93 21.98 -2.65
N CYS A 101 -0.19 20.99 -2.17
CA CYS A 101 -0.73 19.69 -1.81
C CYS A 101 -1.00 19.59 -0.30
N THR A 102 -2.21 19.17 0.06
CA THR A 102 -2.54 18.70 1.40
C THR A 102 -2.31 17.19 1.47
N GLY A 103 -1.73 16.71 2.57
CA GLY A 103 -1.37 15.31 2.74
C GLY A 103 -0.37 15.16 3.87
N SER A 104 -0.03 13.92 4.18
CA SER A 104 0.86 13.64 5.32
C SER A 104 2.29 14.10 5.08
N GLY A 105 2.73 14.18 3.82
CA GLY A 105 4.12 14.41 3.44
C GLY A 105 4.75 13.14 2.89
N LEU A 106 6.05 13.18 2.58
CA LEU A 106 6.81 12.00 2.17
C LEU A 106 8.26 12.10 2.63
N PHE A 107 8.93 10.96 2.74
CA PHE A 107 10.38 10.96 2.90
C PHE A 107 11.02 11.17 1.54
N GLN A 108 11.88 12.18 1.46
CA GLN A 108 12.92 12.22 0.44
C GLN A 108 13.90 11.08 0.69
N GLY A 109 14.61 10.63 -0.33
CA GLY A 109 15.58 9.55 -0.18
C GLY A 109 16.03 8.99 -1.50
N GLN A 110 16.78 7.91 -1.43
CA GLN A 110 17.38 7.28 -2.60
C GLN A 110 16.91 5.84 -2.74
N PHE A 111 16.42 5.51 -3.93
CA PHE A 111 16.19 4.12 -4.32
C PHE A 111 17.53 3.55 -4.78
N LYS A 112 17.88 2.35 -4.32
CA LYS A 112 19.10 1.66 -4.77
C LYS A 112 19.11 1.50 -6.30
N HIS A 113 17.95 1.24 -6.88
CA HIS A 113 17.73 1.28 -8.33
C HIS A 113 16.59 2.25 -8.66
N SER A 114 16.88 3.37 -9.33
CA SER A 114 15.86 4.34 -9.76
C SER A 114 15.60 4.22 -11.26
N ASP A 115 14.80 3.24 -11.67
CA ASP A 115 14.27 3.17 -13.03
C ASP A 115 12.88 3.82 -13.08
N LYS A 116 12.65 4.69 -14.07
CA LYS A 116 11.35 5.32 -14.36
C LYS A 116 10.26 4.28 -14.66
N SER A 117 10.64 3.06 -15.05
CA SER A 117 9.71 1.95 -15.29
C SER A 117 9.27 1.23 -14.01
N LEU A 118 9.96 1.44 -12.89
CA LEU A 118 9.62 0.79 -11.62
C LEU A 118 8.24 1.24 -11.15
N MET A 119 7.39 0.25 -10.89
CA MET A 119 6.07 0.47 -10.32
C MET A 119 6.20 0.91 -8.87
N PRO A 120 5.17 1.55 -8.27
CA PRO A 120 5.17 1.80 -6.84
C PRO A 120 5.34 0.49 -6.06
N LEU A 121 6.24 0.51 -5.07
CA LEU A 121 6.59 -0.64 -4.22
C LEU A 121 6.14 -0.37 -2.79
N LEU A 122 5.86 -1.41 -2.01
CA LEU A 122 5.48 -1.25 -0.60
C LEU A 122 6.70 -1.28 0.29
N ALA A 123 6.72 -0.49 1.36
CA ALA A 123 7.66 -0.65 2.46
C ALA A 123 6.89 -0.77 3.77
N PHE A 124 7.49 -1.39 4.77
CA PHE A 124 6.86 -1.67 6.05
C PHE A 124 7.80 -1.24 7.18
N SER A 125 7.27 -0.62 8.23
CA SER A 125 8.04 -0.48 9.47
C SER A 125 8.28 -1.85 10.09
N SER A 126 9.30 -1.97 10.95
CA SER A 126 9.67 -3.22 11.61
C SER A 126 8.52 -3.89 12.39
N THR A 127 7.62 -3.09 12.95
CA THR A 127 6.45 -3.54 13.72
C THR A 127 5.20 -3.74 12.86
N PHE A 128 5.23 -3.36 11.58
CA PHE A 128 4.09 -3.60 10.69
C PHE A 128 4.09 -5.07 10.31
N PRO A 129 2.94 -5.74 10.38
CA PRO A 129 2.89 -7.12 9.94
C PRO A 129 3.10 -7.12 8.41
N GLY A 130 4.34 -7.41 8.03
CA GLY A 130 4.97 -6.89 6.81
C GLY A 130 4.75 -7.75 5.57
N PRO A 131 5.79 -7.98 4.75
CA PRO A 131 5.64 -8.72 3.50
C PRO A 131 5.28 -10.19 3.78
N ARG A 132 4.84 -10.87 2.72
CA ARG A 132 4.60 -12.31 2.77
C ARG A 132 5.90 -13.08 2.70
N LYS A 133 5.89 -14.29 3.25
CA LYS A 133 7.03 -15.22 3.18
C LYS A 133 7.23 -15.86 1.80
N TYR A 134 6.23 -15.81 0.92
CA TYR A 134 6.29 -16.48 -0.38
C TYR A 134 6.03 -15.51 -1.54
N PRO A 135 6.98 -15.41 -2.48
CA PRO A 135 6.76 -14.84 -3.79
C PRO A 135 5.73 -15.60 -4.60
N GLY A 136 4.59 -15.00 -4.93
CA GLY A 136 3.63 -15.66 -5.82
C GLY A 136 4.24 -15.97 -7.19
N ALA A 137 3.89 -17.12 -7.78
CA ALA A 137 4.32 -17.46 -9.14
C ALA A 137 3.76 -16.45 -10.17
N TYR A 138 4.65 -15.97 -11.05
CA TYR A 138 4.33 -15.08 -12.15
C TYR A 138 3.74 -15.86 -13.36
N PRO A 139 2.95 -15.23 -14.25
CA PRO A 139 1.89 -15.88 -14.98
C PRO A 139 2.34 -16.38 -16.34
N SER A 140 1.60 -17.37 -16.82
CA SER A 140 1.61 -17.80 -18.21
C SER A 140 1.01 -16.73 -19.14
N GLN A 141 1.47 -16.66 -20.40
CA GLN A 141 0.93 -15.82 -21.49
C GLN A 141 -0.63 -15.85 -21.63
N ARG A 142 -1.30 -16.88 -21.10
CA ARG A 142 -2.76 -17.01 -21.11
C ARG A 142 -3.50 -15.91 -20.31
N PHE A 143 -2.87 -15.27 -19.33
CA PHE A 143 -3.56 -14.26 -18.52
C PHE A 143 -3.88 -12.99 -19.30
N ASP A 144 -3.06 -12.61 -20.28
CA ASP A 144 -3.29 -11.42 -21.09
C ASP A 144 -4.56 -11.52 -21.93
N GLN A 145 -4.81 -12.69 -22.52
CA GLN A 145 -6.01 -12.95 -23.30
C GLN A 145 -7.27 -12.89 -22.42
N ILE A 146 -7.23 -13.55 -21.27
CA ILE A 146 -8.34 -13.56 -20.32
C ILE A 146 -8.59 -12.16 -19.73
N ALA A 147 -7.52 -11.41 -19.42
CA ALA A 147 -7.61 -10.04 -18.96
C ALA A 147 -8.34 -9.16 -19.98
N ARG A 148 -7.93 -9.22 -21.26
CA ARG A 148 -8.59 -8.48 -22.35
C ARG A 148 -10.06 -8.83 -22.48
N GLN A 149 -10.39 -10.13 -22.47
CA GLN A 149 -11.76 -10.60 -22.57
C GLN A 149 -12.62 -10.08 -21.40
N LEU A 150 -12.20 -10.33 -20.16
CA LEU A 150 -12.98 -9.96 -18.97
C LEU A 150 -13.12 -8.44 -18.82
N THR A 151 -12.07 -7.67 -19.17
CA THR A 151 -12.13 -6.21 -19.19
C THR A 151 -13.17 -5.72 -20.20
N LEU A 152 -13.15 -6.24 -21.42
CA LEU A 152 -14.11 -5.85 -22.47
C LEU A 152 -15.55 -6.18 -22.05
N GLU A 153 -15.78 -7.41 -21.60
CA GLU A 153 -17.10 -7.86 -21.12
C GLU A 153 -17.61 -6.98 -19.96
N THR A 154 -16.72 -6.58 -19.04
CA THR A 154 -17.10 -5.75 -17.91
C THR A 154 -17.50 -4.35 -18.37
N TYR A 155 -16.73 -3.71 -19.26
CA TYR A 155 -17.12 -2.40 -19.78
C TYR A 155 -18.42 -2.44 -20.58
N GLN A 156 -18.64 -3.49 -21.39
CA GLN A 156 -19.90 -3.69 -22.10
C GLN A 156 -21.08 -3.84 -21.14
N LYS A 157 -20.94 -4.63 -20.07
CA LYS A 157 -21.96 -4.76 -19.01
C LYS A 157 -22.23 -3.45 -18.28
N ARG A 158 -21.27 -2.53 -18.25
CA ARG A 158 -21.42 -1.17 -17.70
C ARG A 158 -22.00 -0.16 -18.70
N GLY A 159 -22.45 -0.61 -19.88
CA GLY A 159 -23.09 0.22 -20.89
C GLY A 159 -22.13 1.06 -21.74
N VAL A 160 -20.83 0.77 -21.71
CA VAL A 160 -19.86 1.48 -22.54
C VAL A 160 -20.06 1.09 -24.00
N LYS A 161 -20.23 2.10 -24.86
CA LYS A 161 -20.53 1.91 -26.29
C LYS A 161 -19.31 1.41 -27.06
N ALA A 162 -19.55 0.63 -28.12
CA ALA A 162 -18.51 0.08 -28.99
C ALA A 162 -17.51 1.13 -29.51
N ALA A 163 -17.98 2.34 -29.85
CA ALA A 163 -17.11 3.43 -30.30
C ALA A 163 -16.08 3.85 -29.23
N GLN A 164 -16.47 3.88 -27.94
CA GLN A 164 -15.57 4.19 -26.83
C GLN A 164 -14.63 3.04 -26.53
N LEU A 165 -15.09 1.79 -26.66
CA LEU A 165 -14.27 0.60 -26.45
C LEU A 165 -13.07 0.51 -27.41
N LYS A 166 -13.11 1.16 -28.58
CA LYS A 166 -11.95 1.29 -29.46
C LYS A 166 -10.77 2.04 -28.82
N GLN A 167 -11.04 2.84 -27.78
CA GLN A 167 -10.02 3.57 -27.01
C GLN A 167 -9.64 2.86 -25.70
N LEU A 168 -10.07 1.62 -25.52
CA LEU A 168 -9.71 0.80 -24.37
C LEU A 168 -8.21 0.52 -24.35
N ARG A 169 -7.60 0.75 -23.19
CA ARG A 169 -6.20 0.41 -22.93
C ARG A 169 -6.09 -0.33 -21.61
N ILE A 170 -5.46 -1.49 -21.64
CA ILE A 170 -4.97 -2.15 -20.44
C ILE A 170 -3.64 -1.51 -20.10
N ARG A 171 -3.58 -0.85 -18.96
CA ARG A 171 -2.36 -0.19 -18.48
C ARG A 171 -1.41 -1.18 -17.83
N LYS A 172 -1.96 -2.17 -17.13
CA LYS A 172 -1.21 -3.04 -16.24
C LYS A 172 -1.94 -4.34 -16.02
N ILE A 173 -1.22 -5.45 -16.10
CA ILE A 173 -1.65 -6.76 -15.65
C ILE A 173 -0.62 -7.20 -14.62
N LEU A 174 -1.02 -7.35 -13.35
CA LEU A 174 -0.13 -7.85 -12.31
C LEU A 174 -0.61 -9.20 -11.78
N PRO A 175 0.18 -10.26 -11.97
CA PRO A 175 -0.03 -11.52 -11.28
C PRO A 175 0.31 -11.40 -9.80
N PHE A 176 -0.33 -12.22 -8.99
CA PHE A 176 0.06 -12.43 -7.61
C PHE A 176 -0.56 -13.73 -7.10
N ALA A 177 0.01 -14.31 -6.05
CA ALA A 177 -0.59 -15.44 -5.38
C ALA A 177 -1.01 -15.06 -3.96
N LEU A 178 -2.10 -15.63 -3.48
CA LEU A 178 -2.56 -15.57 -2.08
C LEU A 178 -2.53 -16.99 -1.49
N ASP A 179 -2.82 -17.10 -0.20
CA ASP A 179 -2.94 -18.35 0.56
C ASP A 179 -1.68 -19.22 0.43
N ASN A 180 -0.51 -18.61 0.67
CA ASN A 180 0.81 -19.24 0.53
C ASN A 180 1.04 -19.90 -0.84
N GLY A 181 0.51 -19.30 -1.91
CA GLY A 181 0.67 -19.80 -3.27
C GLY A 181 -0.49 -20.68 -3.76
N ALA A 182 -1.42 -21.07 -2.89
CA ALA A 182 -2.55 -21.93 -3.25
C ALA A 182 -3.56 -21.22 -4.18
N SER A 183 -3.64 -19.89 -4.11
CA SER A 183 -4.54 -19.10 -4.94
C SER A 183 -3.78 -18.23 -5.92
N ILE A 184 -3.89 -18.52 -7.21
CA ILE A 184 -3.29 -17.70 -8.27
C ILE A 184 -4.30 -16.65 -8.75
N GLN A 185 -3.87 -15.39 -8.73
CA GLN A 185 -4.68 -14.24 -9.16
C GLN A 185 -3.91 -13.35 -10.12
N PHE A 186 -4.66 -12.48 -10.81
CA PHE A 186 -4.09 -11.33 -11.48
C PHE A 186 -5.03 -10.13 -11.36
N ALA A 187 -4.42 -8.96 -11.24
CA ALA A 187 -5.10 -7.67 -11.26
C ALA A 187 -4.93 -7.03 -12.64
N VAL A 188 -5.98 -6.41 -13.16
CA VAL A 188 -6.00 -5.73 -14.45
C VAL A 188 -6.43 -4.28 -14.23
N SER A 189 -5.52 -3.33 -14.42
CA SER A 189 -5.85 -1.91 -14.48
C SER A 189 -6.10 -1.51 -15.93
N SER A 190 -7.26 -0.94 -16.20
CA SER A 190 -7.64 -0.51 -17.55
C SER A 190 -8.37 0.83 -17.53
N VAL A 191 -8.26 1.53 -18.65
CA VAL A 191 -8.88 2.84 -18.87
C VAL A 191 -9.41 2.96 -20.29
N ILE A 192 -10.34 3.91 -20.47
CA ILE A 192 -10.78 4.37 -21.79
C ILE A 192 -10.40 5.84 -21.91
N GLY A 193 -9.62 6.19 -22.93
CA GLY A 193 -9.22 7.58 -23.20
C GLY A 193 -8.12 7.68 -24.26
N SER A 194 -8.08 8.81 -24.96
CA SER A 194 -7.23 9.05 -26.13
C SER A 194 -5.78 9.42 -25.76
N GLY A 195 -4.90 8.43 -25.62
CA GLY A 195 -3.45 8.66 -25.45
C GLY A 195 -2.95 8.55 -24.00
N ALA A 196 -1.63 8.42 -23.82
CA ALA A 196 -0.99 8.10 -22.54
C ALA A 196 -1.30 9.10 -21.41
N SER A 197 -1.43 10.39 -21.74
CA SER A 197 -1.65 11.50 -20.82
C SER A 197 -3.08 12.04 -20.77
N ALA A 198 -3.99 11.53 -21.61
CA ALA A 198 -5.36 12.01 -21.62
C ALA A 198 -6.15 11.49 -20.42
N CYS A 199 -7.00 12.37 -19.88
CA CYS A 199 -7.91 12.04 -18.80
C CYS A 199 -8.82 10.87 -19.19
N PRO A 200 -8.79 9.76 -18.45
CA PRO A 200 -9.63 8.63 -18.77
C PRO A 200 -11.10 8.96 -18.52
N SER A 201 -11.96 8.66 -19.49
CA SER A 201 -13.42 8.78 -19.35
C SER A 201 -14.00 7.64 -18.53
N HIS A 202 -13.33 6.49 -18.53
CA HIS A 202 -13.65 5.34 -17.68
C HIS A 202 -12.39 4.70 -17.14
N SER A 203 -12.46 4.19 -15.91
CA SER A 203 -11.43 3.34 -15.32
C SER A 203 -12.05 2.10 -14.71
N LEU A 204 -11.34 1.00 -14.85
CA LEU A 204 -11.69 -0.29 -14.32
C LEU A 204 -10.45 -0.97 -13.75
N LEU A 205 -10.53 -1.37 -12.49
CA LEU A 205 -9.64 -2.37 -11.90
C LEU A 205 -10.42 -3.65 -11.65
N LEU A 206 -9.92 -4.76 -12.21
CA LEU A 206 -10.40 -6.11 -11.94
C LEU A 206 -9.35 -6.87 -11.13
N VAL A 207 -9.79 -7.68 -10.18
CA VAL A 207 -8.98 -8.78 -9.63
C VAL A 207 -9.68 -10.09 -9.97
N VAL A 208 -8.93 -10.98 -10.60
CA VAL A 208 -9.43 -12.25 -11.12
C VAL A 208 -8.64 -13.39 -10.49
N GLU A 209 -9.36 -14.39 -9.99
CA GLU A 209 -8.77 -15.61 -9.45
C GLU A 209 -8.95 -16.76 -10.44
N LYS A 210 -7.90 -17.57 -10.61
CA LYS A 210 -7.97 -18.82 -11.34
C LYS A 210 -8.40 -19.94 -10.38
N VAL A 211 -9.59 -20.48 -10.60
CA VAL A 211 -10.14 -21.60 -9.82
C VAL A 211 -10.27 -22.81 -10.75
N GLY A 212 -9.34 -23.76 -10.64
CA GLY A 212 -9.22 -24.87 -11.57
C GLY A 212 -9.02 -24.39 -13.01
N ARG A 213 -10.03 -24.63 -13.87
CA ARG A 213 -10.06 -24.17 -15.27
C ARG A 213 -10.83 -22.87 -15.50
N ARG A 214 -11.43 -22.29 -14.45
CA ARG A 214 -12.30 -21.11 -14.54
C ARG A 214 -11.57 -19.86 -14.03
N TYR A 215 -12.02 -18.71 -14.51
CA TYR A 215 -11.57 -17.39 -14.06
C TYR A 215 -12.72 -16.65 -13.42
N VAL A 216 -12.58 -16.33 -12.14
CA VAL A 216 -13.63 -15.74 -11.31
C VAL A 216 -13.24 -14.31 -10.95
N ARG A 217 -14.12 -13.35 -11.25
CA ARG A 217 -13.94 -11.95 -10.84
C ARG A 217 -14.16 -11.84 -9.34
N ARG A 218 -13.12 -11.48 -8.59
CA ARG A 218 -13.14 -11.31 -7.12
C ARG A 218 -13.26 -9.86 -6.68
N LEU A 219 -12.80 -8.93 -7.52
CA LEU A 219 -12.97 -7.50 -7.32
C LEU A 219 -13.29 -6.82 -8.66
N GLU A 220 -14.20 -5.86 -8.60
CA GLU A 220 -14.49 -4.94 -9.69
C GLU A 220 -14.61 -3.52 -9.13
N LYS A 221 -13.67 -2.65 -9.49
CA LYS A 221 -13.69 -1.22 -9.17
C LYS A 221 -13.83 -0.45 -10.46
N TYR A 222 -15.04 0.02 -10.74
CA TYR A 222 -15.37 0.77 -11.95
C TYR A 222 -15.75 2.20 -11.60
N ARG A 223 -15.26 3.17 -12.39
CA ARG A 223 -15.69 4.56 -12.31
C ARG A 223 -15.72 5.19 -13.70
N ALA A 224 -16.77 5.95 -13.96
CA ALA A 224 -16.89 6.82 -15.12
C ALA A 224 -16.67 8.27 -14.69
N ASP A 225 -15.97 9.03 -15.50
CA ASP A 225 -15.69 10.45 -15.29
C ASP A 225 -16.92 11.34 -15.58
N GLN A 226 -17.91 10.81 -16.30
CA GLN A 226 -19.18 11.49 -16.66
C GLN A 226 -18.97 12.90 -17.24
N GLY A 227 -17.83 13.17 -17.90
CA GLY A 227 -17.51 14.47 -18.48
C GLY A 227 -17.04 15.53 -17.47
N LYS A 228 -16.72 15.14 -16.24
CA LYS A 228 -16.29 16.07 -15.17
C LYS A 228 -14.79 16.39 -15.17
N GLY A 229 -14.00 15.72 -16.00
CA GLY A 229 -12.56 15.96 -16.13
C GLY A 229 -11.79 15.70 -14.84
N ALA A 230 -12.26 14.76 -14.03
CA ALA A 230 -11.64 14.37 -12.77
C ALA A 230 -10.54 13.30 -12.95
N CYS A 231 -10.53 12.61 -14.09
CA CYS A 231 -9.41 11.79 -14.58
C CYS A 231 -9.10 10.61 -13.65
N PHE A 232 -10.15 9.90 -13.23
CA PHE A 232 -10.01 8.83 -12.24
C PHE A 232 -9.33 7.57 -12.80
N ALA A 233 -8.45 6.98 -12.02
CA ALA A 233 -7.87 5.68 -12.28
C ALA A 233 -7.78 4.83 -11.01
N TYR A 234 -7.88 3.51 -11.17
CA TYR A 234 -7.57 2.53 -10.13
C TYR A 234 -6.41 1.66 -10.56
N ASP A 235 -5.47 1.45 -9.63
CA ASP A 235 -4.30 0.60 -9.84
C ASP A 235 -4.11 -0.35 -8.66
N PHE A 236 -3.88 -1.63 -8.97
CA PHE A 236 -3.35 -2.57 -7.99
C PHE A 236 -1.85 -2.31 -7.81
N LEU A 237 -1.44 -2.10 -6.56
CA LEU A 237 -0.03 -1.89 -6.22
C LEU A 237 0.64 -3.22 -5.91
N SER A 238 0.18 -3.88 -4.85
CA SER A 238 0.82 -5.08 -4.34
C SER A 238 -0.11 -5.82 -3.38
N SER A 239 0.22 -7.08 -3.13
CA SER A 239 -0.38 -7.94 -2.12
C SER A 239 0.61 -8.22 -0.98
N PHE A 240 0.12 -8.27 0.25
CA PHE A 240 0.91 -8.37 1.47
C PHE A 240 0.13 -9.15 2.55
N ALA A 241 0.82 -9.66 3.58
CA ALA A 241 0.17 -10.30 4.72
C ALA A 241 0.11 -9.32 5.88
N THR A 242 -0.76 -9.56 6.86
CA THR A 242 -0.80 -8.75 8.09
C THR A 242 -0.99 -9.60 9.35
N GLY A 243 -0.46 -10.83 9.31
CA GLY A 243 -0.62 -11.83 10.35
C GLY A 243 -0.40 -13.23 9.76
N PRO A 244 -0.55 -14.29 10.58
CA PRO A 244 -0.17 -15.65 10.19
C PRO A 244 -0.94 -16.26 9.00
N SER A 245 -2.11 -15.72 8.62
CA SER A 245 -2.96 -16.35 7.59
C SER A 245 -3.83 -15.40 6.77
N VAL A 246 -3.61 -14.08 6.81
CA VAL A 246 -4.54 -13.11 6.20
C VAL A 246 -3.86 -12.28 5.13
N ASP A 247 -4.15 -12.62 3.87
CA ASP A 247 -3.74 -11.86 2.70
C ASP A 247 -4.59 -10.58 2.51
N LYS A 248 -3.87 -9.49 2.28
CA LYS A 248 -4.42 -8.18 1.93
C LYS A 248 -3.85 -7.72 0.60
N ILE A 249 -4.60 -6.86 -0.06
CA ILE A 249 -4.17 -6.16 -1.26
C ILE A 249 -4.23 -4.66 -1.01
N LEU A 250 -3.25 -3.93 -1.57
CA LEU A 250 -3.26 -2.48 -1.62
C LEU A 250 -3.65 -2.02 -3.02
N ILE A 251 -4.70 -1.22 -3.07
CA ILE A 251 -5.17 -0.56 -4.28
C ILE A 251 -4.96 0.94 -4.11
N GLN A 252 -4.53 1.57 -5.18
CA GLN A 252 -4.46 3.02 -5.30
C GLN A 252 -5.62 3.50 -6.18
N GLY A 253 -6.34 4.49 -5.70
CA GLY A 253 -7.13 5.36 -6.56
C GLY A 253 -6.38 6.65 -6.81
N SER A 254 -6.50 7.18 -8.02
CA SER A 254 -5.96 8.49 -8.38
C SER A 254 -6.98 9.29 -9.18
N SER A 255 -6.86 10.61 -9.09
CA SER A 255 -7.53 11.59 -9.93
C SER A 255 -6.46 12.60 -10.39
N ARG A 256 -6.87 13.63 -11.15
CA ARG A 256 -5.95 14.70 -11.53
C ARG A 256 -5.36 15.46 -10.32
N THR A 257 -6.08 15.51 -9.22
CA THR A 257 -5.71 16.31 -8.05
C THR A 257 -5.47 15.47 -6.81
N ALA A 258 -5.81 14.19 -6.79
CA ALA A 258 -5.74 13.41 -5.57
C ALA A 258 -5.24 11.99 -5.82
N ARG A 259 -4.65 11.42 -4.77
CA ARG A 259 -4.32 10.00 -4.65
C ARG A 259 -4.91 9.52 -3.32
N TRP A 260 -5.48 8.33 -3.30
CA TRP A 260 -5.97 7.67 -2.09
C TRP A 260 -5.70 6.18 -2.18
N TYR A 261 -5.76 5.50 -1.05
CA TYR A 261 -5.47 4.08 -0.97
C TYR A 261 -6.61 3.30 -0.32
N GLU A 262 -6.77 2.07 -0.75
CA GLU A 262 -7.69 1.11 -0.14
C GLU A 262 -6.92 -0.17 0.21
N ILE A 263 -7.08 -0.66 1.45
CA ILE A 263 -6.60 -1.98 1.84
C ILE A 263 -7.80 -2.90 1.90
N LEU A 264 -7.74 -3.99 1.14
CA LEU A 264 -8.80 -4.97 1.10
C LEU A 264 -8.26 -6.33 1.53
N GLN A 265 -9.09 -7.06 2.28
CA GLN A 265 -8.80 -8.40 2.76
C GLN A 265 -9.64 -9.42 2.03
N ARG A 266 -9.01 -10.53 1.63
CA ARG A 266 -9.71 -11.68 1.07
C ARG A 266 -10.63 -12.33 2.12
N GLN A 267 -11.82 -12.72 1.70
CA GLN A 267 -12.71 -13.58 2.47
C GLN A 267 -12.57 -15.02 1.95
N ASN A 268 -12.64 -16.02 2.84
CA ASN A 268 -12.30 -17.44 2.55
C ASN A 268 -12.91 -18.01 1.25
N LEU A 269 -14.08 -17.53 0.79
CA LEU A 269 -14.70 -17.96 -0.47
C LEU A 269 -15.35 -16.80 -1.27
N GLY A 270 -15.09 -15.55 -0.89
CA GLY A 270 -15.89 -14.39 -1.29
C GLY A 270 -15.16 -13.31 -2.09
N ALA A 271 -15.86 -12.19 -2.27
CA ALA A 271 -15.26 -10.94 -2.73
C ALA A 271 -14.34 -10.36 -1.67
N TYR A 272 -13.52 -9.38 -2.06
CA TYR A 272 -12.68 -8.64 -1.15
C TYR A 272 -13.50 -7.72 -0.23
N LYS A 273 -13.15 -7.67 1.06
CA LYS A 273 -13.71 -6.72 2.03
C LYS A 273 -12.75 -5.54 2.20
N THR A 274 -13.22 -4.32 2.00
CA THR A 274 -12.45 -3.11 2.32
C THR A 274 -12.31 -2.99 3.83
N LEU A 275 -11.07 -2.89 4.30
CA LEU A 275 -10.74 -2.64 5.71
C LEU A 275 -10.37 -1.19 5.99
N TYR A 276 -9.84 -0.53 4.96
CA TYR A 276 -9.31 0.82 5.08
C TYR A 276 -9.49 1.54 3.76
N THR A 277 -9.90 2.80 3.85
CA THR A 277 -9.88 3.78 2.76
C THR A 277 -9.30 5.06 3.33
N GLY A 278 -8.18 5.53 2.80
CA GLY A 278 -7.52 6.72 3.31
C GLY A 278 -6.11 6.90 2.77
N GLY A 279 -5.34 7.72 3.47
CA GLY A 279 -3.99 8.07 3.10
C GLY A 279 -3.95 8.86 1.80
N GLY A 280 -2.75 9.06 1.28
CA GLY A 280 -2.55 9.81 0.06
C GLY A 280 -2.54 11.32 0.26
N ARG A 281 -2.74 12.03 -0.84
CA ARG A 281 -2.64 13.50 -0.91
C ARG A 281 -3.66 14.09 -1.87
N SER A 282 -4.00 15.36 -1.65
CA SER A 282 -4.86 16.16 -2.51
C SER A 282 -4.23 17.52 -2.80
N CYS A 283 -4.01 17.81 -4.06
CA CYS A 283 -3.38 19.02 -4.59
C CYS A 283 -4.40 19.93 -5.26
N GLN A 284 -4.29 21.23 -5.03
CA GLN A 284 -5.10 22.21 -5.76
C GLN A 284 -4.58 22.37 -7.18
N ARG A 285 -5.46 22.60 -8.17
CA ARG A 285 -5.02 22.94 -9.54
C ARG A 285 -4.42 24.34 -9.54
N LEU A 286 -3.36 24.52 -10.34
CA LEU A 286 -2.96 25.81 -10.89
C LEU A 286 -3.99 26.29 -11.91
#